data_AF-A0A2A5SZC9-F1
#
_entry.id   AF-A0A2A5SZC9-F1
#
_cell.length_a   1.000
_cell.length_b   1.000
_cell.length_c   1.000
_cell.angle_alpha   90.00
_cell.angle_beta   90.00
_cell.angle_gamma   90.00
#
_symmetry.space_group_name_H-M   'P 1'
#
loop_
_entity.id
_entity.type
_entity.pdbx_description
1 polymer ?
#
loop_
_entity_poly.entity_id
_entity_poly.type
_entity_poly.pdbx_seq_one_letter_code
_entity_poly.pdbx_strand_id
1 'polypeptide(L)' 'MLSRVAVTHLVIDTTDLKVYSEGKWKTHKHGKLKRCIYRKLHLAMAVSTHEVITAEISLVSVGDHEVLSILVNPLRRKIQ' A
#
# COMPACT_ATOMS: atom_id res chain seq x y z
N MET A 1 24.15 -2.04 -13.17
CA MET A 1 24.54 -2.32 -11.77
C MET A 1 24.09 -1.12 -10.94
N LEU A 2 22.81 -1.07 -10.53
CA LEU A 2 22.33 0.04 -9.72
C LEU A 2 22.99 -0.06 -8.35
N SER A 3 23.83 0.92 -8.03
CA SER A 3 24.44 1.06 -6.71
C SER A 3 23.33 1.05 -5.67
N ARG A 4 23.35 0.07 -4.78
CA ARG A 4 22.29 -0.15 -3.80
C ARG A 4 22.45 0.88 -2.68
N VAL A 5 21.93 2.08 -2.91
CA VAL A 5 21.95 3.20 -1.96
C VAL A 5 21.33 2.71 -0.65
N ALA A 6 22.00 2.96 0.46
CA ALA A 6 21.46 2.64 1.77
C ALA A 6 20.21 3.48 2.02
N VAL A 7 19.08 2.83 2.26
CA VAL A 7 17.83 3.50 2.62
C VAL A 7 17.97 3.96 4.08
N THR A 8 18.21 5.26 4.27
CA THR A 8 18.38 5.87 5.61
C THR A 8 17.06 6.32 6.22
N HIS A 9 16.13 6.79 5.38
CA HIS A 9 14.82 7.26 5.77
C HIS A 9 13.74 6.61 4.91
N LEU A 10 12.71 6.10 5.57
CA LEU A 10 11.56 5.43 4.96
C LEU A 10 10.30 6.22 5.32
N VAL A 11 9.48 6.51 4.31
CA VAL A 11 8.11 7.01 4.53
C VAL A 11 7.17 5.84 4.35
N ILE A 12 6.31 5.65 5.34
CA ILE A 12 5.21 4.68 5.29
C ILE A 12 3.92 5.48 5.35
N ASP A 13 3.02 5.20 4.41
CA ASP A 13 1.68 5.78 4.39
C ASP A 13 0.66 4.73 3.94
N THR A 14 -0.58 4.94 4.35
CA THR A 14 -1.70 4.04 4.06
C THR A 14 -2.85 4.81 3.44
N THR A 15 -3.41 4.28 2.37
CA THR A 15 -4.58 4.87 1.71
C THR A 15 -5.69 3.85 1.49
N ASP A 16 -6.95 4.30 1.58
CA ASP A 16 -8.10 3.45 1.27
C ASP A 16 -8.31 3.34 -0.24
N LEU A 17 -8.19 2.12 -0.74
CA LEU A 17 -8.43 1.73 -2.12
C LEU A 17 -9.85 1.20 -2.29
N LYS A 18 -10.58 1.77 -3.24
CA LYS A 18 -11.91 1.31 -3.66
C LYS A 18 -11.77 0.16 -4.67
N VAL A 19 -11.93 -1.08 -4.23
CA VAL A 19 -11.77 -2.29 -5.05
C VAL A 19 -13.15 -2.82 -5.44
N TYR A 20 -13.45 -2.88 -6.74
CA TYR A 20 -14.79 -3.19 -7.27
C TYR A 20 -15.87 -2.22 -6.78
N SER A 21 -16.20 -1.27 -7.64
CA SER A 21 -17.39 -0.47 -7.48
C SER A 21 -18.06 -0.26 -8.81
N GLU A 22 -19.38 -0.13 -8.77
CA GLU A 22 -20.06 0.47 -9.90
C GLU A 22 -19.56 1.91 -10.03
N GLY A 23 -19.04 2.24 -11.21
CA GLY A 23 -18.54 3.59 -11.48
C GLY A 23 -19.59 4.62 -11.11
N LYS A 24 -19.16 5.83 -10.72
CA LYS A 24 -20.07 6.91 -10.31
C LYS A 24 -21.17 7.12 -11.34
N TRP A 25 -20.81 7.07 -12.63
CA TRP A 25 -21.75 7.18 -13.74
C TRP A 25 -22.83 6.09 -13.73
N LYS A 26 -22.44 4.81 -13.60
CA LYS A 26 -23.39 3.68 -13.58
C LYS A 26 -24.32 3.78 -12.36
N THR A 27 -23.76 4.09 -11.19
CA THR A 27 -24.54 4.25 -9.95
C THR A 27 -25.56 5.38 -10.09
N HIS A 28 -25.18 6.50 -10.71
CA HIS A 28 -26.07 7.64 -10.90
C HIS A 28 -27.19 7.34 -11.92
N LYS A 29 -26.88 6.62 -13.01
CA LYS A 29 -27.84 6.34 -14.09
C LYS A 29 -28.74 5.14 -13.84
N HIS A 30 -28.24 4.11 -13.18
CA HIS A 30 -28.92 2.81 -13.07
C HIS A 30 -29.09 2.33 -11.63
N GLY A 31 -28.77 3.18 -10.65
CA GLY A 31 -28.73 2.78 -9.25
C GLY A 31 -27.56 1.84 -8.95
N LYS A 32 -27.46 1.43 -7.69
CA LYS A 32 -26.38 0.57 -7.18
C LYS A 32 -26.83 -0.88 -7.17
N LEU A 33 -26.27 -1.71 -8.06
CA LEU A 33 -26.51 -3.16 -8.12
C LEU A 33 -25.46 -3.97 -7.35
N LYS A 34 -24.25 -3.45 -7.15
CA LYS A 34 -23.17 -4.13 -6.41
C LYS A 34 -22.60 -3.29 -5.27
N ARG A 35 -22.28 -3.96 -4.15
CA ARG A 35 -21.67 -3.30 -2.98
C ARG A 35 -20.23 -2.88 -3.32
N CYS A 36 -19.86 -1.69 -2.86
CA CYS A 36 -18.49 -1.20 -2.92
C CYS A 36 -17.65 -1.90 -1.86
N ILE A 37 -16.47 -2.38 -2.24
CA ILE A 37 -15.50 -2.95 -1.33
C ILE A 37 -14.33 -1.98 -1.21
N TYR A 38 -13.86 -1.74 0.02
CA TYR A 38 -12.66 -0.98 0.30
C TYR A 38 -11.57 -1.91 0.83
N ARG A 39 -10.33 -1.54 0.55
CA ARG A 39 -9.09 -2.20 1.02
C ARG A 39 -8.12 -1.10 1.43
N LYS A 40 -7.20 -1.39 2.33
CA LYS A 40 -6.08 -0.49 2.61
C LYS A 40 -4.91 -0.88 1.72
N LEU A 41 -4.28 0.12 1.11
CA LEU A 41 -2.99 0.01 0.43
C LEU A 41 -1.94 0.68 1.31
N HIS A 42 -1.02 -0.11 1.83
CA HIS A 42 0.13 0.34 2.60
C HIS A 42 1.33 0.46 1.68
N LEU A 43 2.02 1.60 1.69
CA LEU A 43 3.18 1.87 0.85
C LEU A 43 4.38 2.24 1.70
N ALA A 44 5.56 1.73 1.33
CA ALA A 44 6.83 2.10 1.90
C ALA A 44 7.75 2.64 0.80
N MET A 45 8.25 3.86 0.95
CA MET A 45 9.04 4.58 -0.06
C MET A 45 10.33 5.14 0.54
N ALA A 46 11.45 5.01 -0.19
CA ALA A 46 12.71 5.64 0.18
C ALA A 46 12.63 7.16 -0.03
N VAL A 47 12.98 7.94 1.00
CA VAL A 47 12.90 9.42 0.91
C VAL A 47 13.89 9.99 -0.12
N SER A 48 15.09 9.41 -0.20
CA SER A 48 16.16 9.95 -1.03
C SER A 48 15.95 9.72 -2.54
N THR A 49 15.33 8.60 -2.91
CA THR A 49 15.14 8.22 -4.32
C THR A 49 13.69 8.32 -4.80
N HIS A 50 12.74 8.50 -3.88
CA HIS A 50 11.30 8.40 -4.15
C HIS A 50 10.88 7.05 -4.76
N GLU A 51 11.68 6.00 -4.56
CA GLU A 51 11.35 4.66 -5.04
C GLU A 51 10.49 3.92 -4.02
N VAL A 52 9.41 3.30 -4.52
CA VAL A 52 8.58 2.40 -3.72
C VAL A 52 9.37 1.11 -3.46
N ILE A 53 9.59 0.82 -2.18
CA ILE A 53 10.33 -0.36 -1.72
C ILE A 53 9.38 -1.54 -1.54
N THR A 54 8.19 -1.27 -0.99
CA THR A 54 7.20 -2.31 -0.68
C THR A 54 5.80 -1.73 -0.74
N ALA A 55 4.85 -2.56 -1.17
CA ALA A 55 3.44 -2.25 -1.19
C ALA A 55 2.67 -3.47 -0.72
N GLU A 56 1.68 -3.29 0.15
CA GLU A 56 0.85 -4.37 0.67
C GLU A 56 -0.63 -3.96 0.69
N ILE A 57 -1.52 -4.86 0.26
CA ILE A 57 -2.96 -4.63 0.28
C ILE A 57 -3.59 -5.48 1.37
N SER A 58 -4.44 -4.86 2.19
CA SER A 58 -5.10 -5.54 3.32
C SER A 58 -6.59 -5.19 3.41
N LEU A 59 -7.30 -5.88 4.30
CA LEU A 59 -8.66 -5.52 4.68
C LEU A 59 -8.66 -4.20 5.45
N VAL A 60 -9.77 -3.45 5.38
CA VAL A 60 -9.92 -2.16 6.08
C VAL A 60 -9.80 -2.27 7.61
N SER A 61 -10.03 -3.46 8.17
CA SER A 61 -9.93 -3.74 9.60
C SER A 61 -8.49 -3.92 10.07
N VAL A 62 -7.53 -4.10 9.17
CA VAL A 62 -6.12 -4.31 9.52
C VAL A 62 -5.49 -2.95 9.86
N GLY A 63 -4.82 -2.89 11.01
CA GLY A 63 -4.04 -1.73 11.44
C GLY A 63 -2.65 -1.69 10.80
N ASP A 64 -2.08 -0.50 10.63
CA ASP A 64 -0.77 -0.34 9.96
C ASP A 64 0.36 -1.07 10.71
N HIS A 65 0.27 -1.12 12.04
CA HIS A 65 1.24 -1.84 12.89
C HIS A 65 1.31 -3.35 12.59
N GLU A 66 0.21 -3.96 12.12
CA GLU A 66 0.17 -5.39 11.77
C GLU A 66 0.94 -5.67 10.48
N VAL A 67 1.05 -4.67 9.60
CA VAL A 67 1.68 -4.80 8.27
C VAL A 67 3.13 -4.31 8.28
N LEU A 68 3.56 -3.61 9.33
CA LEU A 68 4.89 -3.00 9.43
C LEU A 68 6.05 -3.96 9.17
N SER A 69 5.95 -5.20 9.66
CA SER A 69 6.99 -6.21 9.44
C SER A 69 7.16 -6.52 7.96
N ILE A 70 6.07 -6.65 7.22
CA ILE A 70 6.05 -6.91 5.78
C ILE A 70 6.73 -5.76 5.03
N LEU A 71 6.43 -4.52 5.41
CA LEU A 71 6.99 -3.31 4.77
C LEU A 71 8.50 -3.14 4.99
N VAL A 72 9.03 -3.56 6.15
CA VAL A 72 10.43 -3.35 6.52
C VAL A 72 11.32 -4.56 6.21
N ASN A 73 10.76 -5.76 6.08
CA ASN A 73 11.52 -6.98 5.81
C ASN A 73 12.44 -6.89 4.57
N PRO A 74 12.05 -6.26 3.46
CA PRO A 74 12.94 -6.10 2.29
C PRO A 74 14.22 -5.29 2.59
N LEU A 75 14.22 -4.50 3.66
CA LEU A 75 15.38 -3.74 4.13
C LEU A 75 16.26 -4.53 5.10
N ARG A 76 15.75 -5.60 5.72
CA ARG A 76 16.52 -6.43 6.65
C ARG A 76 17.57 -7.22 5.88
N ARG A 77 18.85 -6.92 6.13
CA ARG A 77 19.96 -7.79 5.73
C ARG A 77 19.98 -9.02 6.65
N LYS A 78 20.21 -10.22 6.10
CA LYS A 78 20.69 -11.35 6.92
C LYS A 78 22.05 -10.94 7.47
N ILE A 79 22.17 -10.86 8.79
CA ILE A 79 23.47 -10.83 9.45
C ILE A 79 24.04 -12.23 9.25
N GLN A 80 25.17 -12.32 8.53
CA GLN A 80 25.99 -13.54 8.45
C GLN A 80 26.83 -13.65 9.73
#